data_AF-I6ZNT6-F1
#
_entry.id   AF-I6ZNT6-F1
#
_cell.length_a   1.000
_cell.length_b   1.000
_cell.length_c   1.000
_cell.angle_alpha   90.00
_cell.angle_beta   90.00
_cell.angle_gamma   90.00
#
_symmetry.space_group_name_H-M   'P 1'
#
loop_
_entity.id
_entity.type
_entity.pdbx_description
1 polymer ?
#
loop_
_entity_poly.entity_id
_entity_poly.type
_entity_poly.pdbx_seq_one_letter_code
_entity_poly.pdbx_strand_id
1 'polypeptide(L)'
;MSFRKKNCHRFRSGIEKIKIFVEVFNYKLHSPFNSLMAFLNLISEYRRAKMNKKFIYLVLFSIAMSYLEASVVVYLRKIYYPAGFRFPLEPIESKILIIEIGREISTLMMLTAVSYMYGANFRKRFAAFLLTFGIWDIFYYVWLKILLNWPQSLLDDDLLFLIPIPWISPALAPIIVSLFFILYYILESRIKVENHSIKPAAIILSATGTILILISFMWNVNERINSNSPVDFLWEVFIAGIISWTLSLLITYRRKEKIMATDTLKLGSKAPDFSLEGVDGKTYSLESFKDKEALIVIFSCNHCPYVKAYEDRIIKIQEDYAPRVQVVAINSNDDVNYPEDSFEEMKKRAEEKKFNFPYLRDETQETAKAYGATHTPEIFLFDKNRELRFHGKIDDNWQDPSAVKQNYLRDALDELLAGKEISVPETFTIGCTIKWK
;
A
#
# COMPACT_ATOMS: atom_id res chain seq x y z
N MET A 1 42.70 1.17 -7.90
CA MET A 1 41.97 2.40 -8.33
C MET A 1 41.33 2.28 -9.73
N SER A 2 41.98 1.63 -10.71
CA SER A 2 41.45 1.39 -12.07
C SER A 2 40.25 0.41 -12.13
N PHE A 3 40.24 -0.63 -11.28
CA PHE A 3 39.22 -1.69 -11.33
C PHE A 3 37.84 -1.29 -10.75
N ARG A 4 37.81 -0.54 -9.64
CA ARG A 4 36.56 0.09 -9.13
C ARG A 4 35.88 0.94 -10.20
N LYS A 5 36.64 1.56 -11.11
CA LYS A 5 36.09 2.32 -12.24
C LYS A 5 35.45 1.42 -13.30
N LYS A 6 35.95 0.21 -13.56
CA LYS A 6 35.38 -0.72 -14.57
C LYS A 6 34.05 -1.34 -14.12
N ASN A 7 33.95 -1.83 -12.88
CA ASN A 7 32.67 -2.31 -12.32
C ASN A 7 31.65 -1.17 -12.22
N CYS A 8 32.09 0.03 -11.82
CA CYS A 8 31.24 1.22 -11.83
C CYS A 8 30.80 1.60 -13.27
N HIS A 9 31.66 1.45 -14.27
CA HIS A 9 31.34 1.75 -15.67
C HIS A 9 30.38 0.73 -16.29
N ARG A 10 30.52 -0.58 -16.03
CA ARG A 10 29.56 -1.59 -16.51
C ARG A 10 28.22 -1.50 -15.79
N PHE A 11 28.22 -1.22 -14.49
CA PHE A 11 27.01 -0.89 -13.75
C PHE A 11 26.30 0.35 -14.35
N ARG A 12 27.05 1.43 -14.65
CA ARG A 12 26.51 2.62 -15.33
C ARG A 12 26.03 2.33 -16.76
N SER A 13 26.75 1.51 -17.52
CA SER A 13 26.36 1.07 -18.86
C SER A 13 25.09 0.22 -18.86
N GLY A 14 24.90 -0.63 -17.85
CA GLY A 14 23.65 -1.35 -17.60
C GLY A 14 22.49 -0.39 -17.35
N ILE A 15 22.71 0.66 -16.52
CA ILE A 15 21.72 1.72 -16.27
C ILE A 15 21.39 2.52 -17.54
N GLU A 16 22.37 2.84 -18.40
CA GLU A 16 22.13 3.53 -19.67
C GLU A 16 21.35 2.69 -20.68
N LYS A 17 21.61 1.37 -20.75
CA LYS A 17 20.82 0.45 -21.58
C LYS A 17 19.38 0.30 -21.07
N ILE A 18 19.16 0.45 -19.75
CA ILE A 18 17.82 0.48 -19.15
C ILE A 18 17.07 1.75 -19.52
N LYS A 19 17.74 2.91 -19.62
CA LYS A 19 17.11 4.14 -20.14
C LYS A 19 16.53 3.92 -21.54
N ILE A 20 17.28 3.25 -22.42
CA ILE A 20 16.84 2.94 -23.78
C ILE A 20 15.66 1.96 -23.78
N PHE A 21 15.69 0.93 -22.92
CA PHE A 21 14.58 -0.03 -22.79
C PHE A 21 13.29 0.61 -22.22
N VAL A 22 13.44 1.55 -21.27
CA VAL A 22 12.35 2.36 -20.72
C VAL A 22 11.79 3.33 -21.77
N GLU A 23 12.63 3.91 -22.63
CA GLU A 23 12.21 4.75 -23.75
C GLU A 23 11.43 3.98 -24.82
N VAL A 24 11.83 2.74 -25.13
CA VAL A 24 11.13 1.89 -26.11
C VAL A 24 9.76 1.41 -25.59
N PHE A 25 9.60 1.20 -24.27
CA PHE A 25 8.32 0.85 -23.66
C PHE A 25 7.42 2.06 -23.34
N ASN A 26 7.92 3.28 -23.50
CA ASN A 26 7.20 4.52 -23.18
C ASN A 26 6.11 4.89 -24.21
N TYR A 27 5.94 4.12 -25.29
CA TYR A 27 4.97 4.46 -26.35
C TYR A 27 3.53 3.99 -26.07
N LYS A 28 3.23 3.35 -24.92
CA LYS A 28 1.85 2.89 -24.62
C LYS A 28 1.44 2.83 -23.14
N LEU A 29 2.22 3.39 -22.23
CA LEU A 29 1.87 3.46 -20.80
C LEU A 29 1.88 4.93 -20.37
N HIS A 30 0.73 5.44 -19.91
CA HIS A 30 0.65 6.70 -19.20
C HIS A 30 1.70 6.75 -18.08
N SER A 31 2.64 7.69 -18.19
CA SER A 31 3.63 8.17 -17.20
C SER A 31 4.08 7.16 -16.10
N PRO A 32 5.30 6.58 -16.20
CA PRO A 32 5.91 5.83 -15.10
C PRO A 32 6.20 6.70 -13.85
N PHE A 33 6.29 8.02 -14.02
CA PHE A 33 6.54 8.99 -12.95
C PHE A 33 5.37 9.08 -11.96
N ASN A 34 4.13 8.99 -12.45
CA ASN A 34 2.94 9.02 -11.60
C ASN A 34 2.82 7.76 -10.73
N SER A 35 3.28 6.61 -11.25
CA SER A 35 3.29 5.34 -10.51
C SER A 35 4.32 5.34 -9.39
N LEU A 36 5.50 5.93 -9.61
CA LEU A 36 6.54 6.06 -8.58
C LEU A 36 6.16 7.08 -7.50
N MET A 37 5.57 8.21 -7.87
CA MET A 37 5.10 9.21 -6.89
C MET A 37 3.90 8.71 -6.08
N ALA A 38 2.96 7.99 -6.71
CA ALA A 38 1.89 7.29 -5.99
C ALA A 38 2.46 6.25 -5.01
N PHE A 39 3.51 5.52 -5.42
CA PHE A 39 4.22 4.56 -4.58
C PHE A 39 4.96 5.22 -3.40
N LEU A 40 5.58 6.39 -3.61
CA LEU A 40 6.24 7.16 -2.55
C LEU A 40 5.23 7.81 -1.59
N ASN A 41 4.11 8.32 -2.10
CA ASN A 41 3.03 8.86 -1.26
C ASN A 41 2.39 7.78 -0.37
N LEU A 42 2.27 6.55 -0.88
CA LEU A 42 1.86 5.35 -0.13
C LEU A 42 2.79 5.04 1.07
N ILE A 43 4.04 5.50 1.05
CA ILE A 43 4.98 5.35 2.17
C ILE A 43 4.78 6.47 3.21
N SER A 44 4.34 7.66 2.77
CA SER A 44 4.23 8.87 3.61
C SER A 44 2.96 8.93 4.48
N GLU A 45 1.81 8.46 3.99
CA GLU A 45 0.52 8.51 4.72
C GLU A 45 0.43 7.54 5.91
N TYR A 46 1.42 6.68 6.09
CA TYR A 46 1.39 5.55 7.03
C TYR A 46 1.87 5.87 8.45
N ARG A 47 2.09 7.14 8.82
CA ARG A 47 2.42 7.53 10.21
C ARG A 47 1.23 7.41 11.16
N ARG A 48 0.67 6.21 11.37
CA ARG A 48 -0.01 5.74 12.60
C ARG A 48 -0.66 4.34 12.45
N ALA A 49 0.10 3.31 12.11
CA ALA A 49 -0.30 1.93 12.43
C ALA A 49 0.43 1.47 13.69
N LYS A 50 -0.33 1.07 14.71
CA LYS A 50 0.22 0.48 15.95
C LYS A 50 1.01 -0.78 15.57
N MET A 51 2.35 -0.70 15.58
CA MET A 51 3.20 -1.86 15.23
C MET A 51 2.83 -3.06 16.11
N ASN A 52 2.49 -4.18 15.49
CA ASN A 52 2.14 -5.40 16.22
C ASN A 52 3.37 -5.90 16.99
N LYS A 53 3.23 -6.22 18.28
CA LYS A 53 4.32 -6.77 19.11
C LYS A 53 5.02 -7.97 18.45
N LYS A 54 4.27 -8.81 17.71
CA LYS A 54 4.83 -9.96 16.95
C LYS A 54 5.84 -9.53 15.89
N PHE A 55 5.62 -8.40 15.21
CA PHE A 55 6.57 -7.88 14.22
C PHE A 55 7.88 -7.46 14.87
N ILE A 56 7.81 -6.79 16.04
CA ILE A 56 9.00 -6.39 16.80
C ILE A 56 9.83 -7.62 17.16
N TYR A 57 9.20 -8.70 17.64
CA TYR A 57 9.91 -9.94 17.97
C TYR A 57 10.54 -10.63 16.75
N LEU A 58 9.90 -10.62 15.59
CA LEU A 58 10.52 -11.13 14.35
C LEU A 58 11.78 -10.33 13.98
N VAL A 59 11.70 -9.00 14.04
CA VAL A 59 12.84 -8.12 13.75
C VAL A 59 13.98 -8.38 14.73
N LEU A 60 13.69 -8.42 16.03
CA LEU A 60 14.69 -8.70 17.07
C LEU A 60 15.34 -10.07 16.88
N PHE A 61 14.55 -11.11 16.62
CA PHE A 61 15.07 -12.45 16.33
C PHE A 61 15.99 -12.44 15.11
N SER A 62 15.59 -11.80 14.01
CA SER A 62 16.37 -11.74 12.77
C SER A 62 17.73 -11.06 12.99
N ILE A 63 17.74 -9.94 13.72
CA ILE A 63 18.96 -9.20 14.06
C ILE A 63 19.86 -10.04 14.97
N ALA A 64 19.31 -10.65 16.02
CA ALA A 64 20.09 -11.48 16.95
C ALA A 64 20.66 -12.72 16.26
N MET A 65 19.88 -13.38 15.41
CA MET A 65 20.31 -14.54 14.64
C MET A 65 21.42 -14.17 13.65
N SER A 66 21.33 -13.01 13.01
CA SER A 66 22.38 -12.55 12.09
C SER A 66 23.72 -12.30 12.79
N TYR A 67 23.69 -11.85 14.06
CA TYR A 67 24.90 -11.71 14.86
C TYR A 67 25.53 -13.07 15.17
N LEU A 68 24.71 -14.08 15.51
CA LEU A 68 25.20 -15.43 15.76
C LEU A 68 25.90 -16.00 14.53
N GLU A 69 25.27 -15.89 13.35
CA GLU A 69 25.85 -16.33 12.08
C GLU A 69 27.13 -15.57 11.73
N ALA A 70 27.11 -14.24 11.83
CA ALA A 70 28.28 -13.42 11.58
C ALA A 70 29.44 -13.79 12.51
N SER A 71 29.17 -14.06 13.79
CA SER A 71 30.18 -14.48 14.77
C SER A 71 30.82 -15.81 14.39
N VAL A 72 30.03 -16.80 13.96
CA VAL A 72 30.55 -18.08 13.47
C VAL A 72 31.44 -17.87 12.25
N VAL A 73 30.98 -17.07 11.27
CA VAL A 73 31.78 -16.74 10.07
C VAL A 73 33.07 -16.00 10.42
N VAL A 74 33.07 -15.13 11.43
CA VAL A 74 34.29 -14.46 11.90
C VAL A 74 35.34 -15.47 12.36
N TYR A 75 34.93 -16.46 13.15
CA TYR A 75 35.83 -17.51 13.60
C TYR A 75 36.30 -18.39 12.44
N LEU A 76 35.40 -18.80 11.54
CA LEU A 76 35.75 -19.60 10.36
C LEU A 76 36.73 -18.85 9.45
N ARG A 77 36.50 -17.56 9.18
CA ARG A 77 37.42 -16.75 8.36
C ARG A 77 38.79 -16.63 9.00
N LYS A 78 38.88 -16.57 10.33
CA LYS A 78 40.17 -16.57 11.02
C LYS A 78 40.91 -17.91 10.89
N ILE A 79 40.17 -19.02 10.86
CA ILE A 79 40.73 -20.38 10.75
C ILE A 79 41.17 -20.67 9.31
N TYR A 80 40.32 -20.41 8.31
CA TYR A 80 40.57 -20.78 6.91
C TYR A 80 41.24 -19.69 6.09
N TYR A 81 41.09 -18.42 6.48
CA TYR A 81 41.63 -17.29 5.73
C TYR A 81 42.43 -16.37 6.66
N PRO A 82 43.49 -16.86 7.34
CA PRO A 82 44.25 -16.10 8.32
C PRO A 82 44.94 -14.86 7.72
N ALA A 83 45.24 -14.88 6.41
CA ALA A 83 45.79 -13.75 5.66
C ALA A 83 44.72 -12.74 5.17
N GLY A 84 43.45 -12.99 5.51
CA GLY A 84 42.29 -12.22 5.07
C GLY A 84 41.49 -12.92 3.97
N PHE A 85 40.18 -12.70 3.96
CA PHE A 85 39.27 -13.26 2.98
C PHE A 85 39.48 -12.62 1.60
N ARG A 86 40.05 -13.38 0.66
CA ARG A 86 40.36 -12.96 -0.70
C ARG A 86 40.16 -14.13 -1.66
N PHE A 87 39.85 -13.81 -2.90
CA PHE A 87 39.83 -14.79 -3.99
C PHE A 87 41.23 -14.92 -4.61
N PRO A 88 41.66 -16.12 -5.02
CA PRO A 88 40.94 -17.40 -4.98
C PRO A 88 40.81 -17.95 -3.56
N LEU A 89 39.73 -18.68 -3.28
CA LEU A 89 39.49 -19.24 -1.95
C LEU A 89 40.34 -20.48 -1.73
N GLU A 90 40.98 -20.57 -0.57
CA GLU A 90 41.59 -21.81 -0.11
C GLU A 90 40.53 -22.94 0.00
N PRO A 91 40.85 -24.14 -0.48
CA PRO A 91 39.91 -25.26 -0.46
C PRO A 91 39.60 -25.69 0.97
N ILE A 92 38.31 -25.79 1.28
CA ILE A 92 37.81 -26.22 2.59
C ILE A 92 37.86 -27.75 2.67
N GLU A 93 38.35 -28.31 3.78
CA GLU A 93 38.32 -29.75 4.03
C GLU A 93 36.88 -30.28 3.96
N SER A 94 36.67 -31.42 3.30
CA SER A 94 35.33 -31.98 3.05
C SER A 94 34.47 -32.14 4.31
N LYS A 95 35.08 -32.48 5.46
CA LYS A 95 34.35 -32.61 6.74
C LYS A 95 33.78 -31.27 7.21
N ILE A 96 34.58 -30.22 7.12
CA ILE A 96 34.16 -28.86 7.48
C ILE A 96 33.11 -28.35 6.49
N LEU A 97 33.29 -28.64 5.20
CA LEU A 97 32.30 -28.25 4.19
C LEU A 97 30.92 -28.82 4.48
N ILE A 98 30.84 -30.08 4.94
CA ILE A 98 29.57 -30.70 5.37
C ILE A 98 28.97 -29.98 6.59
N ILE A 99 29.81 -29.57 7.55
CA ILE A 99 29.36 -28.79 8.72
C ILE A 99 28.81 -27.45 8.28
N GLU A 100 29.47 -26.76 7.33
CA GLU A 100 29.00 -25.47 6.80
C GLU A 100 27.68 -25.60 6.04
N ILE A 101 27.53 -26.64 5.21
CA ILE A 101 26.25 -26.96 4.56
C ILE A 101 25.16 -27.21 5.62
N GLY A 102 25.47 -27.99 6.66
CA GLY A 102 24.54 -28.27 7.76
C GLY A 102 24.13 -27.00 8.54
N ARG A 103 25.07 -26.08 8.74
CA ARG A 103 24.83 -24.77 9.36
C ARG A 103 23.86 -23.95 8.54
N GLU A 104 24.12 -23.78 7.24
CA GLU A 104 23.24 -23.01 6.34
C GLU A 104 21.82 -23.57 6.26
N ILE A 105 21.68 -24.91 6.17
CA ILE A 105 20.36 -25.57 6.21
C ILE A 105 19.65 -25.26 7.53
N SER A 106 20.38 -25.33 8.66
CA SER A 106 19.84 -25.05 9.99
C SER A 106 19.36 -23.61 10.11
N THR A 107 20.12 -22.63 9.59
CA THR A 107 19.72 -21.23 9.53
C THR A 107 18.40 -21.06 8.78
N LEU A 108 18.28 -21.65 7.58
CA LEU A 108 17.04 -21.59 6.79
C LEU A 108 15.86 -22.24 7.51
N MET A 109 16.07 -23.37 8.18
CA MET A 109 15.03 -24.03 8.99
C MET A 109 14.55 -23.14 10.14
N MET A 110 15.48 -22.49 10.85
CA MET A 110 15.14 -21.59 11.96
C MET A 110 14.35 -20.37 11.50
N LEU A 111 14.79 -19.70 10.42
CA LEU A 111 14.08 -18.56 9.83
C LEU A 111 12.69 -18.96 9.34
N THR A 112 12.56 -20.16 8.76
CA THR A 112 11.27 -20.72 8.33
C THR A 112 10.34 -20.99 9.51
N ALA A 113 10.85 -21.62 10.57
CA ALA A 113 10.06 -21.99 11.74
C ALA A 113 9.45 -20.76 12.44
N VAL A 114 10.25 -19.71 12.69
CA VAL A 114 9.74 -18.48 13.34
C VAL A 114 8.71 -17.76 12.47
N SER A 115 8.93 -17.75 11.15
CA SER A 115 8.04 -17.11 10.19
C SER A 115 6.71 -17.85 10.02
N TYR A 116 6.74 -19.18 10.13
CA TYR A 116 5.55 -20.02 10.11
C TYR A 116 4.61 -19.71 11.28
N MET A 117 5.16 -19.45 12.47
CA MET A 117 4.40 -19.06 13.67
C MET A 117 3.79 -17.65 13.58
N TYR A 118 4.26 -16.81 12.66
CA TYR A 118 3.79 -15.44 12.53
C TYR A 118 2.46 -15.32 11.78
N GLY A 119 2.33 -16.02 10.65
CA GLY A 119 1.23 -15.82 9.69
C GLY A 119 0.05 -16.77 9.87
N ALA A 120 -1.17 -16.26 9.68
CA ALA A 120 -2.40 -17.06 9.70
C ALA A 120 -2.57 -17.96 8.46
N ASN A 121 -2.03 -17.54 7.31
CA ASN A 121 -2.12 -18.26 6.04
C ASN A 121 -0.75 -18.32 5.34
N PHE A 122 -0.64 -19.15 4.31
CA PHE A 122 0.61 -19.35 3.56
C PHE A 122 1.24 -18.04 3.09
N ARG A 123 0.45 -17.13 2.50
CA ARG A 123 0.96 -15.84 1.99
C ARG A 123 1.59 -14.98 3.09
N LYS A 124 0.92 -14.85 4.24
CA LYS A 124 1.45 -14.10 5.38
C LYS A 124 2.67 -14.77 6.02
N ARG A 125 2.72 -16.11 6.05
CA ARG A 125 3.88 -16.88 6.52
C ARG A 125 5.08 -16.70 5.59
N PHE A 126 4.84 -16.75 4.28
CA PHE A 126 5.86 -16.54 3.26
C PHE A 126 6.39 -15.09 3.28
N ALA A 127 5.51 -14.10 3.37
CA ALA A 127 5.91 -12.71 3.53
C ALA A 127 6.76 -12.50 4.80
N ALA A 128 6.38 -13.13 5.92
CA ALA A 128 7.16 -13.06 7.16
C ALA A 128 8.53 -13.75 7.04
N PHE A 129 8.62 -14.83 6.26
CA PHE A 129 9.88 -15.48 5.94
C PHE A 129 10.79 -14.56 5.14
N LEU A 130 10.27 -13.93 4.08
CA LEU A 130 11.02 -12.96 3.28
C LEU A 130 11.50 -11.77 4.12
N LEU A 131 10.65 -11.24 5.01
CA LEU A 131 11.05 -10.20 5.96
C LEU A 131 12.21 -10.66 6.85
N THR A 132 12.05 -11.81 7.48
CA THR A 132 13.01 -12.36 8.46
C THR A 132 14.35 -12.65 7.78
N PHE A 133 14.32 -13.27 6.60
CA PHE A 133 15.50 -13.52 5.78
C PHE A 133 16.17 -12.21 5.34
N GLY A 134 15.40 -11.24 4.83
CA GLY A 134 15.96 -9.97 4.36
C GLY A 134 16.60 -9.14 5.46
N ILE A 135 16.01 -9.11 6.66
CA ILE A 135 16.62 -8.43 7.82
C ILE A 135 17.86 -9.18 8.28
N TRP A 136 17.79 -10.51 8.38
CA TRP A 136 18.93 -11.34 8.78
C TRP A 136 20.14 -11.11 7.85
N ASP A 137 19.94 -11.13 6.54
CA ASP A 137 21.00 -10.98 5.54
C ASP A 137 21.63 -9.56 5.58
N ILE A 138 20.81 -8.51 5.69
CA ILE A 138 21.33 -7.14 5.82
C ILE A 138 22.16 -6.99 7.11
N PHE A 139 21.63 -7.44 8.24
CA PHE A 139 22.32 -7.30 9.51
C PHE A 139 23.54 -8.21 9.64
N TYR A 140 23.58 -9.33 8.93
CA TYR A 140 24.79 -10.16 8.82
C TYR A 140 25.96 -9.32 8.28
N TYR A 141 25.76 -8.55 7.20
CA TYR A 141 26.78 -7.62 6.69
C TYR A 141 27.08 -6.47 7.65
N VAL A 142 26.08 -5.94 8.37
CA VAL A 142 26.30 -4.92 9.40
C VAL A 142 27.25 -5.47 10.49
N TRP A 143 27.00 -6.69 10.97
CA TRP A 143 27.84 -7.31 11.99
C TRP A 143 29.23 -7.65 11.46
N LEU A 144 29.36 -8.17 10.23
CA LEU A 144 30.68 -8.35 9.62
C LEU A 144 31.44 -7.03 9.47
N LYS A 145 30.74 -5.92 9.19
CA LYS A 145 31.37 -4.61 9.09
C LYS A 145 31.87 -4.13 10.45
N ILE A 146 31.11 -4.39 11.50
CA ILE A 146 31.49 -4.03 12.88
C ILE A 146 32.65 -4.91 13.38
N LEU A 147 32.56 -6.23 13.17
CA LEU A 147 33.48 -7.21 13.76
C LEU A 147 34.78 -7.40 12.96
N LEU A 148 34.73 -7.26 11.64
CA LEU A 148 35.83 -7.54 10.73
C LEU A 148 36.15 -6.41 9.74
N ASN A 149 35.43 -5.28 9.81
CA ASN A 149 35.49 -4.23 8.80
C ASN A 149 35.22 -4.74 7.37
N TRP A 150 34.42 -5.80 7.23
CA TRP A 150 34.05 -6.40 5.94
C TRP A 150 32.57 -6.16 5.60
N PRO A 151 32.20 -5.86 4.34
CA PRO A 151 33.09 -5.65 3.21
C PRO A 151 33.76 -4.27 3.25
N GLN A 152 34.89 -4.11 2.54
CA GLN A 152 35.57 -2.81 2.43
C GLN A 152 34.80 -1.88 1.47
N SER A 153 34.10 -2.48 0.50
CA SER A 153 33.22 -1.86 -0.47
C SER A 153 32.06 -2.79 -0.74
N LEU A 154 30.85 -2.27 -0.97
CA LEU A 154 29.69 -3.10 -1.31
C LEU A 154 29.87 -3.86 -2.64
N LEU A 155 30.89 -3.52 -3.43
CA LEU A 155 31.26 -4.24 -4.65
C LEU A 155 32.27 -5.37 -4.43
N ASP A 156 32.70 -5.62 -3.19
CA ASP A 156 33.58 -6.75 -2.89
C ASP A 156 32.77 -8.04 -2.97
N ASP A 157 33.30 -9.04 -3.69
CA ASP A 157 32.67 -10.36 -3.83
C ASP A 157 32.66 -11.08 -2.47
N ASP A 158 31.53 -11.72 -2.17
CA ASP A 158 31.35 -12.58 -1.00
C ASP A 158 30.80 -13.95 -1.44
N LEU A 159 31.03 -14.95 -0.61
CA LEU A 159 30.44 -16.27 -0.70
C LEU A 159 29.15 -16.27 0.14
N LEU A 160 28.01 -16.23 -0.54
CA LEU A 160 26.71 -15.98 0.08
C LEU A 160 26.12 -17.22 0.76
N PHE A 161 26.10 -18.32 0.01
CA PHE A 161 25.56 -19.62 0.39
C PHE A 161 26.35 -20.71 -0.33
N LEU A 162 26.40 -21.92 0.23
CA LEU A 162 26.96 -23.13 -0.35
C LEU A 162 25.90 -24.03 -0.99
N ILE A 163 24.63 -23.85 -0.63
CA ILE A 163 23.50 -24.67 -1.09
C ILE A 163 22.65 -23.99 -2.17
N PRO A 164 22.14 -24.73 -3.18
CA PRO A 164 22.49 -26.12 -3.52
C PRO A 164 23.88 -26.26 -4.15
N ILE A 165 24.44 -25.16 -4.65
CA ILE A 165 25.83 -24.98 -5.07
C ILE A 165 26.28 -23.60 -4.57
N PRO A 166 27.59 -23.28 -4.56
CA PRO A 166 28.06 -22.00 -4.04
C PRO A 166 27.53 -20.79 -4.81
N TRP A 167 27.10 -19.75 -4.09
CA TRP A 167 26.59 -18.49 -4.62
C TRP A 167 27.62 -17.40 -4.35
N ILE A 168 28.11 -16.74 -5.40
CA ILE A 168 29.14 -15.71 -5.27
C ILE A 168 28.66 -14.43 -5.94
N SER A 169 28.62 -13.35 -5.18
CA SER A 169 28.27 -12.05 -5.73
C SER A 169 28.90 -10.91 -4.93
N PRO A 170 28.98 -9.70 -5.50
CA PRO A 170 29.26 -8.50 -4.74
C PRO A 170 28.24 -8.31 -3.62
N ALA A 171 28.68 -7.96 -2.40
CA ALA A 171 27.81 -7.82 -1.22
C ALA A 171 26.58 -6.90 -1.44
N LEU A 172 26.65 -5.97 -2.38
CA LEU A 172 25.52 -5.12 -2.80
C LEU A 172 24.32 -5.92 -3.32
N ALA A 173 24.55 -6.99 -4.08
CA ALA A 173 23.50 -7.74 -4.75
C ALA A 173 22.52 -8.43 -3.78
N PRO A 174 22.95 -9.22 -2.77
CA PRO A 174 22.06 -9.80 -1.77
C PRO A 174 21.36 -8.73 -0.93
N ILE A 175 22.03 -7.62 -0.59
CA ILE A 175 21.41 -6.49 0.10
C ILE A 175 20.24 -5.91 -0.70
N ILE A 176 20.39 -5.75 -2.03
CA ILE A 176 19.30 -5.30 -2.90
C ILE A 176 18.13 -6.31 -2.85
N VAL A 177 18.41 -7.61 -2.99
CA VAL A 177 17.37 -8.66 -2.90
C VAL A 177 16.64 -8.62 -1.55
N SER A 178 17.38 -8.46 -0.46
CA SER A 178 16.87 -8.35 0.90
C SER A 178 15.98 -7.12 1.10
N LEU A 179 16.31 -5.97 0.50
CA LEU A 179 15.43 -4.80 0.48
C LEU A 179 14.12 -5.07 -0.28
N PHE A 180 14.19 -5.81 -1.40
CA PHE A 180 12.99 -6.23 -2.14
C PHE A 180 12.10 -7.17 -1.31
N PHE A 181 12.69 -8.08 -0.54
CA PHE A 181 11.95 -8.96 0.37
C PHE A 181 11.23 -8.18 1.48
N ILE A 182 11.90 -7.20 2.07
CA ILE A 182 11.29 -6.30 3.06
C ILE A 182 10.14 -5.50 2.42
N LEU A 183 10.36 -4.96 1.21
CA LEU A 183 9.32 -4.26 0.46
C LEU A 183 8.11 -5.17 0.18
N TYR A 184 8.32 -6.40 -0.26
CA TYR A 184 7.26 -7.38 -0.48
C TYR A 184 6.44 -7.59 0.79
N TYR A 185 7.09 -7.80 1.94
CA TYR A 185 6.38 -7.92 3.22
C TYR A 185 5.54 -6.68 3.54
N ILE A 186 6.11 -5.49 3.37
CA ILE A 186 5.40 -4.23 3.61
C ILE A 186 4.16 -4.15 2.71
N LEU A 187 4.27 -4.46 1.43
CA LEU A 187 3.14 -4.46 0.49
C LEU A 187 2.09 -5.50 0.85
N GLU A 188 2.49 -6.73 1.17
CA GLU A 188 1.57 -7.81 1.54
C GLU A 188 0.86 -7.52 2.88
N SER A 189 1.55 -6.91 3.84
CA SER A 189 0.97 -6.54 5.14
C SER A 189 -0.14 -5.48 5.03
N ARG A 190 -0.19 -4.75 3.90
CA ARG A 190 -1.21 -3.72 3.60
C ARG A 190 -2.48 -4.29 2.99
N ILE A 191 -2.45 -5.51 2.44
CA ILE A 191 -3.64 -6.15 1.86
C ILE A 191 -4.52 -6.68 3.00
N LYS A 192 -5.73 -6.11 3.16
CA LYS A 192 -6.79 -6.74 3.93
C LYS A 192 -7.15 -8.05 3.22
N VAL A 193 -7.36 -9.11 4.00
CA VAL A 193 -7.38 -10.54 3.60
C VAL A 193 -8.44 -10.90 2.53
N GLU A 194 -9.19 -9.93 2.01
CA GLU A 194 -10.12 -10.10 0.90
C GLU A 194 -9.41 -10.56 -0.37
N ASN A 195 -9.43 -11.88 -0.58
CA ASN A 195 -9.45 -12.63 -1.83
C ASN A 195 -8.72 -12.04 -3.06
N HIS A 196 -7.54 -11.44 -2.87
CA HIS A 196 -6.75 -10.90 -3.97
C HIS A 196 -6.07 -12.02 -4.73
N SER A 197 -6.68 -12.49 -5.82
CA SER A 197 -6.09 -13.51 -6.69
C SER A 197 -4.87 -12.95 -7.43
N ILE A 198 -3.72 -13.61 -7.28
CA ILE A 198 -2.49 -13.22 -7.98
C ILE A 198 -2.63 -13.64 -9.45
N LYS A 199 -2.46 -12.68 -10.36
CA LYS A 199 -2.55 -12.95 -11.81
C LYS A 199 -1.44 -13.93 -12.24
N PRO A 200 -1.71 -14.88 -13.15
CA PRO A 200 -0.68 -15.79 -13.67
C PRO A 200 0.55 -15.08 -14.22
N ALA A 201 0.36 -13.96 -14.91
CA ALA A 201 1.46 -13.14 -15.43
C ALA A 201 2.41 -12.64 -14.33
N ALA A 202 1.89 -12.28 -13.15
CA ALA A 202 2.72 -11.85 -12.03
C ALA A 202 3.53 -13.02 -11.45
N ILE A 203 2.95 -14.22 -11.40
CA ILE A 203 3.63 -15.44 -10.94
C ILE A 203 4.76 -15.80 -11.91
N ILE A 204 4.53 -15.73 -13.22
CA ILE A 204 5.55 -16.00 -14.24
C ILE A 204 6.70 -14.99 -14.13
N LEU A 205 6.39 -13.71 -13.92
CA LEU A 205 7.40 -12.66 -13.79
C LEU A 205 8.23 -12.80 -12.50
N SER A 206 7.62 -13.18 -11.37
CA SER A 206 8.39 -13.42 -10.13
C SER A 206 9.24 -14.69 -10.25
N ALA A 207 8.73 -15.75 -10.88
CA ALA A 207 9.50 -16.98 -11.14
C ALA A 207 10.69 -16.70 -12.06
N THR A 208 10.46 -16.04 -13.20
CA THR A 208 11.51 -15.63 -14.14
C THR A 208 12.54 -14.74 -13.45
N GLY A 209 12.09 -13.74 -12.68
CA GLY A 209 12.98 -12.84 -11.96
C GLY A 209 13.87 -13.57 -10.95
N THR A 210 13.30 -14.51 -10.20
CA THR A 210 14.03 -15.35 -9.24
C THR A 210 15.09 -16.20 -9.94
N ILE A 211 14.74 -16.85 -11.05
CA ILE A 211 15.67 -17.67 -11.83
C ILE A 211 16.84 -16.83 -12.34
N LEU A 212 16.58 -15.64 -12.89
CA LEU A 212 17.64 -14.75 -13.39
C LEU A 212 18.59 -14.29 -12.27
N ILE A 213 18.05 -13.94 -11.09
CA ILE A 213 18.87 -13.58 -9.93
C ILE A 213 19.75 -14.77 -9.50
N LEU A 214 19.18 -15.96 -9.39
CA LEU A 214 19.95 -17.17 -9.03
C LEU A 214 21.04 -17.49 -10.05
N ILE A 215 20.73 -17.41 -11.35
CA ILE A 215 21.73 -17.57 -12.42
C ILE A 215 22.87 -16.56 -12.23
N SER A 216 22.57 -15.30 -11.90
CA SER A 216 23.61 -14.29 -11.70
C SER A 216 24.56 -14.63 -10.54
N PHE A 217 24.06 -15.28 -9.49
CA PHE A 217 24.86 -15.71 -8.32
C PHE A 217 25.65 -17.00 -8.57
N MET A 218 25.11 -17.89 -9.40
CA MET A 218 25.63 -19.23 -9.65
C MET A 218 26.47 -19.34 -10.94
N TRP A 219 26.59 -18.25 -11.70
CA TRP A 219 27.33 -18.24 -12.96
C TRP A 219 28.84 -18.36 -12.75
N ASN A 220 29.47 -19.28 -13.49
CA ASN A 220 30.93 -19.52 -13.49
C ASN A 220 31.56 -19.62 -12.09
N VAL A 221 30.84 -20.20 -11.13
CA VAL A 221 31.27 -20.33 -9.73
C VAL A 221 32.64 -21.00 -9.61
N ASN A 222 32.88 -22.08 -10.38
CA ASN A 222 34.17 -22.77 -10.36
C ASN A 222 35.34 -21.87 -10.77
N GLU A 223 35.15 -21.01 -11.77
CA GLU A 223 36.17 -20.05 -12.18
C GLU A 223 36.31 -18.92 -11.15
N ARG A 224 35.20 -18.44 -10.59
CA ARG A 224 35.19 -17.39 -9.54
C ARG A 224 35.93 -17.83 -8.28
N ILE A 225 35.77 -19.09 -7.86
CA ILE A 225 36.46 -19.64 -6.69
C ILE A 225 37.96 -19.78 -6.93
N ASN A 226 38.37 -20.22 -8.13
CA ASN A 226 39.74 -20.65 -8.41
C ASN A 226 40.62 -19.62 -9.12
N SER A 227 40.07 -18.49 -9.59
CA SER A 227 40.83 -17.51 -10.38
C SER A 227 41.38 -16.34 -9.54
N ASN A 228 42.61 -15.91 -9.88
CA ASN A 228 43.28 -14.72 -9.34
C ASN A 228 42.75 -13.40 -9.95
N SER A 229 41.80 -13.45 -10.90
CA SER A 229 41.30 -12.30 -11.66
C SER A 229 39.77 -12.32 -11.68
N PRO A 230 39.10 -11.17 -11.54
CA PRO A 230 37.67 -11.16 -11.28
C PRO A 230 36.91 -11.54 -12.54
N VAL A 231 36.33 -12.74 -12.54
CA VAL A 231 35.21 -13.06 -13.42
C VAL A 231 34.11 -12.08 -13.07
N ASP A 232 33.77 -11.18 -14.00
CA ASP A 232 32.80 -10.12 -13.73
C ASP A 232 31.44 -10.70 -13.31
N PHE A 233 30.81 -10.09 -12.31
CA PHE A 233 29.47 -10.44 -11.90
C PHE A 233 28.47 -10.11 -13.03
N LEU A 234 27.50 -11.01 -13.28
CA LEU A 234 26.47 -10.83 -14.31
C LEU A 234 25.42 -9.78 -13.93
N TRP A 235 25.83 -8.51 -13.84
CA TRP A 235 24.97 -7.40 -13.46
C TRP A 235 23.77 -7.25 -14.39
N GLU A 236 23.92 -7.49 -15.69
CA GLU A 236 22.83 -7.38 -16.65
C GLU A 236 21.71 -8.40 -16.37
N VAL A 237 22.09 -9.64 -16.06
CA VAL A 237 21.15 -10.72 -15.73
C VAL A 237 20.51 -10.46 -14.37
N PHE A 238 21.30 -10.03 -13.38
CA PHE A 238 20.81 -9.65 -12.07
C PHE A 238 19.77 -8.53 -12.16
N ILE A 239 20.08 -7.44 -12.88
CA ILE A 239 19.18 -6.30 -13.03
C ILE A 239 17.92 -6.69 -13.81
N ALA A 240 18.03 -7.51 -14.86
CA ALA A 240 16.86 -8.05 -15.56
C ALA A 240 15.94 -8.83 -14.60
N GLY A 241 16.53 -9.61 -13.68
CA GLY A 241 15.81 -10.30 -12.63
C GLY A 241 15.07 -9.37 -11.67
N ILE A 242 15.75 -8.30 -11.20
CA ILE A 242 15.16 -7.26 -10.36
C ILE A 242 14.01 -6.51 -11.07
N ILE A 243 14.17 -6.19 -12.36
CA ILE A 243 13.14 -5.55 -13.17
C ILE A 243 11.92 -6.48 -13.29
N SER A 244 12.13 -7.77 -13.58
CA SER A 244 11.06 -8.76 -13.66
C SER A 244 10.29 -8.88 -12.33
N TRP A 245 11.00 -8.92 -11.21
CA TRP A 245 10.39 -8.89 -9.87
C TRP A 245 9.60 -7.61 -9.61
N THR A 246 10.15 -6.45 -9.99
CA THR A 246 9.49 -5.16 -9.86
C THR A 246 8.19 -5.13 -10.68
N LEU A 247 8.20 -5.63 -11.91
CA LEU A 247 7.00 -5.73 -12.75
C LEU A 247 5.97 -6.69 -12.14
N SER A 248 6.40 -7.81 -11.57
CA SER A 248 5.52 -8.73 -10.85
C SER A 248 4.82 -8.04 -9.67
N LEU A 249 5.58 -7.30 -8.85
CA LEU A 249 5.04 -6.49 -7.75
C LEU A 249 4.07 -5.43 -8.28
N LEU A 250 4.44 -4.70 -9.33
CA LEU A 250 3.59 -3.67 -9.93
C LEU A 250 2.30 -4.25 -10.52
N ILE A 251 2.28 -5.49 -11.01
CA ILE A 251 1.06 -6.14 -11.51
C ILE A 251 0.22 -6.68 -10.35
N THR A 252 0.87 -7.28 -9.35
CA THR A 252 0.22 -7.86 -8.17
C THR A 252 -0.43 -6.79 -7.32
N TYR A 253 0.32 -5.73 -7.03
CA TYR A 253 -0.09 -4.58 -6.24
C TYR A 253 -0.45 -3.38 -7.11
N ARG A 254 -0.61 -3.56 -8.44
CA ARG A 254 -1.40 -2.61 -9.22
C ARG A 254 -2.70 -2.58 -8.49
N ARG A 255 -2.99 -1.47 -7.82
CA ARG A 255 -4.38 -1.16 -7.56
C ARG A 255 -5.01 -1.27 -8.95
N LYS A 256 -5.88 -2.26 -9.13
CA LYS A 256 -7.15 -1.86 -9.70
C LYS A 256 -7.59 -0.76 -8.76
N GLU A 257 -7.24 0.47 -9.10
CA GLU A 257 -8.31 1.42 -9.32
C GLU A 257 -9.30 0.69 -10.22
N LYS A 258 -10.10 -0.19 -9.60
CA LYS A 258 -11.53 -0.10 -9.76
C LYS A 258 -11.78 1.29 -9.19
N ILE A 259 -11.52 2.28 -10.03
CA ILE A 259 -12.38 3.43 -10.19
C ILE A 259 -13.77 2.78 -10.33
N MET A 260 -14.35 2.45 -9.17
CA MET A 260 -15.73 2.81 -8.90
C MET A 260 -15.74 4.27 -8.43
N ALA A 261 -14.75 5.08 -8.83
CA ALA A 261 -15.06 6.41 -9.27
C ALA A 261 -15.87 6.24 -10.58
N THR A 262 -17.17 6.03 -10.43
CA THR A 262 -18.00 7.01 -11.13
C THR A 262 -17.39 8.37 -10.79
N ASP A 263 -16.89 9.11 -11.80
CA ASP A 263 -16.32 10.45 -11.61
C ASP A 263 -17.18 11.16 -10.57
N THR A 264 -16.62 11.44 -9.38
CA THR A 264 -17.37 12.17 -8.35
C THR A 264 -17.91 13.43 -8.99
N LEU A 265 -19.19 13.68 -8.77
CA LEU A 265 -19.93 14.70 -9.50
C LEU A 265 -19.16 16.02 -9.47
N LYS A 266 -18.78 16.54 -10.63
CA LYS A 266 -17.97 17.77 -10.72
C LYS A 266 -18.84 18.99 -10.41
N LEU A 267 -18.26 20.03 -9.82
CA LEU A 267 -18.92 21.33 -9.68
C LEU A 267 -19.55 21.78 -11.01
N GLY A 268 -20.76 22.33 -10.95
CA GLY A 268 -21.57 22.74 -12.10
C GLY A 268 -22.36 21.60 -12.77
N SER A 269 -22.11 20.34 -12.42
CA SER A 269 -22.90 19.22 -12.96
C SER A 269 -24.32 19.23 -12.41
N LYS A 270 -25.29 18.77 -13.20
CA LYS A 270 -26.66 18.55 -12.74
C LYS A 270 -26.70 17.40 -11.74
N ALA A 271 -27.54 17.53 -10.71
CA ALA A 271 -27.87 16.44 -9.79
C ALA A 271 -28.40 15.23 -10.59
N PRO A 272 -27.78 14.04 -10.46
CA PRO A 272 -28.39 12.82 -10.98
C PRO A 272 -29.75 12.58 -10.34
N ASP A 273 -30.73 12.18 -11.14
CA ASP A 273 -32.08 11.92 -10.64
C ASP A 273 -32.12 10.63 -9.81
N PHE A 274 -33.12 10.53 -8.94
CA PHE A 274 -33.36 9.36 -8.09
C PHE A 274 -34.85 9.20 -7.79
N SER A 275 -35.25 7.98 -7.43
CA SER A 275 -36.60 7.68 -6.95
C SER A 275 -36.47 6.67 -5.80
N LEU A 276 -36.43 7.18 -4.57
CA LEU A 276 -36.08 6.39 -3.39
C LEU A 276 -37.17 6.47 -2.34
N GLU A 277 -37.40 5.36 -1.64
CA GLU A 277 -38.33 5.28 -0.52
C GLU A 277 -37.72 5.90 0.74
N GLY A 278 -38.48 6.77 1.39
CA GLY A 278 -38.17 7.36 2.69
C GLY A 278 -38.71 6.53 3.85
N VAL A 279 -38.08 6.67 5.01
CA VAL A 279 -38.54 6.04 6.27
C VAL A 279 -39.97 6.44 6.69
N ASP A 280 -40.51 7.51 6.11
CA ASP A 280 -41.89 7.97 6.28
C ASP A 280 -42.89 7.27 5.34
N GLY A 281 -42.43 6.30 4.54
CA GLY A 281 -43.23 5.52 3.59
C GLY A 281 -43.54 6.25 2.28
N LYS A 282 -42.96 7.44 2.04
CA LYS A 282 -43.14 8.19 0.79
C LYS A 282 -41.95 7.95 -0.14
N THR A 283 -42.19 8.03 -1.44
CA THR A 283 -41.12 8.04 -2.44
C THR A 283 -40.75 9.47 -2.81
N TYR A 284 -39.46 9.75 -2.86
CA TYR A 284 -38.92 11.08 -3.18
C TYR A 284 -38.03 11.03 -4.42
N SER A 285 -38.08 12.12 -5.20
CA SER A 285 -37.19 12.39 -6.33
C SER A 285 -36.71 13.83 -6.31
N LEU A 286 -35.86 14.24 -7.27
CA LEU A 286 -35.45 15.65 -7.37
C LEU A 286 -36.63 16.61 -7.54
N GLU A 287 -37.68 16.16 -8.24
CA GLU A 287 -38.91 16.91 -8.49
C GLU A 287 -39.69 17.20 -7.20
N SER A 288 -39.60 16.32 -6.18
CA SER A 288 -40.21 16.51 -4.87
C SER A 288 -39.73 17.80 -4.16
N PHE A 289 -38.61 18.37 -4.59
CA PHE A 289 -37.97 19.51 -3.95
C PHE A 289 -37.88 20.74 -4.84
N LYS A 290 -38.48 20.74 -6.04
CA LYS A 290 -38.31 21.80 -7.06
C LYS A 290 -38.56 23.24 -6.58
N ASP A 291 -39.44 23.41 -5.59
CA ASP A 291 -39.79 24.73 -5.05
C ASP A 291 -38.71 25.30 -4.11
N LYS A 292 -37.68 24.51 -3.79
CA LYS A 292 -36.57 24.90 -2.93
C LYS A 292 -35.44 25.55 -3.73
N GLU A 293 -34.95 26.68 -3.23
CA GLU A 293 -33.85 27.45 -3.81
C GLU A 293 -32.51 26.70 -3.75
N ALA A 294 -32.33 25.82 -2.77
CA ALA A 294 -31.20 24.91 -2.71
C ALA A 294 -31.59 23.53 -2.19
N LEU A 295 -30.86 22.51 -2.63
CA LEU A 295 -31.04 21.12 -2.21
C LEU A 295 -29.71 20.58 -1.70
N ILE A 296 -29.70 20.01 -0.50
CA ILE A 296 -28.55 19.30 0.06
C ILE A 296 -28.85 17.81 0.02
N VAL A 297 -28.05 17.06 -0.73
CA VAL A 297 -28.07 15.60 -0.71
C VAL A 297 -26.89 15.12 0.14
N ILE A 298 -27.17 14.31 1.16
CA ILE A 298 -26.14 13.76 2.06
C ILE A 298 -26.18 12.25 1.98
N PHE A 299 -25.08 11.63 1.53
CA PHE A 299 -24.90 10.19 1.67
C PHE A 299 -24.51 9.90 3.12
N SER A 300 -25.37 9.16 3.82
CA SER A 300 -25.37 8.98 5.27
C SER A 300 -25.53 7.49 5.64
N CYS A 301 -25.53 7.16 6.93
CA CYS A 301 -25.81 5.83 7.45
C CYS A 301 -26.06 5.85 8.97
N ASN A 302 -26.47 4.74 9.56
CA ASN A 302 -26.81 4.68 10.98
C ASN A 302 -25.62 4.32 11.88
N HIS A 303 -24.61 3.59 11.39
CA HIS A 303 -23.53 3.05 12.26
C HIS A 303 -22.26 3.91 12.31
N CYS A 304 -22.00 4.76 11.32
CA CYS A 304 -20.76 5.52 11.22
C CYS A 304 -20.62 6.54 12.36
N PRO A 305 -19.51 6.55 13.11
CA PRO A 305 -19.31 7.50 14.20
C PRO A 305 -19.25 8.96 13.71
N TYR A 306 -18.77 9.21 12.49
CA TYR A 306 -18.75 10.55 11.90
C TYR A 306 -20.17 11.05 11.64
N VAL A 307 -21.04 10.21 11.05
CA VAL A 307 -22.44 10.58 10.81
C VAL A 307 -23.14 10.91 12.12
N LYS A 308 -23.04 10.01 13.12
CA LYS A 308 -23.66 10.21 14.43
C LYS A 308 -23.25 11.54 15.08
N ALA A 309 -22.00 11.95 14.91
CA ALA A 309 -21.50 13.22 15.44
C ALA A 309 -22.04 14.46 14.71
N TYR A 310 -22.55 14.32 13.48
CA TYR A 310 -23.07 15.41 12.67
C TYR A 310 -24.60 15.52 12.65
N GLU A 311 -25.34 14.48 13.03
CA GLU A 311 -26.82 14.45 12.95
C GLU A 311 -27.48 15.70 13.56
N ASP A 312 -27.10 16.11 14.77
CA ASP A 312 -27.69 17.29 15.43
C ASP A 312 -27.40 18.59 14.67
N ARG A 313 -26.21 18.69 14.05
CA ARG A 313 -25.84 19.84 13.21
C ARG A 313 -26.62 19.85 11.89
N ILE A 314 -26.86 18.68 11.28
CA ILE A 314 -27.64 18.55 10.05
C ILE A 314 -29.11 18.92 10.33
N ILE A 315 -29.69 18.42 11.43
CA ILE A 315 -31.03 18.81 11.88
C ILE A 315 -31.11 20.33 12.03
N LYS A 316 -30.10 20.92 12.69
CA LYS A 316 -30.05 22.37 12.90
C LYS A 316 -29.94 23.16 11.61
N ILE A 317 -29.16 22.68 10.63
CA ILE A 317 -29.11 23.28 9.29
C ILE A 317 -30.47 23.21 8.61
N GLN A 318 -31.16 22.07 8.64
CA GLN A 318 -32.51 21.99 8.08
C GLN A 318 -33.47 22.95 8.78
N GLU A 319 -33.43 23.10 10.11
CA GLU A 319 -34.27 24.06 10.85
C GLU A 319 -34.02 25.51 10.40
N ASP A 320 -32.76 25.92 10.39
CA ASP A 320 -32.38 27.32 10.17
C ASP A 320 -32.69 27.78 8.73
N TYR A 321 -32.66 26.87 7.75
CA TYR A 321 -32.84 27.19 6.33
C TYR A 321 -34.13 26.63 5.69
N ALA A 322 -35.00 25.95 6.46
CA ALA A 322 -36.18 25.22 5.97
C ALA A 322 -37.05 25.95 4.93
N PRO A 323 -37.30 27.28 5.01
CA PRO A 323 -38.15 27.96 4.03
C PRO A 323 -37.57 27.91 2.61
N ARG A 324 -36.23 27.94 2.47
CA ARG A 324 -35.53 28.09 1.19
C ARG A 324 -34.75 26.83 0.78
N VAL A 325 -34.33 26.03 1.75
CA VAL A 325 -33.43 24.88 1.57
C VAL A 325 -34.10 23.60 2.01
N GLN A 326 -33.76 22.49 1.34
CA GLN A 326 -34.12 21.15 1.76
C GLN A 326 -32.87 20.28 1.88
N VAL A 327 -32.74 19.60 3.01
CA VAL A 327 -31.81 18.49 3.23
C VAL A 327 -32.51 17.19 2.89
N VAL A 328 -31.78 16.25 2.28
CA VAL A 328 -32.18 14.87 2.03
C VAL A 328 -31.00 13.98 2.38
N ALA A 329 -31.21 13.04 3.29
CA ALA A 329 -30.21 12.03 3.63
C ALA A 329 -30.50 10.73 2.85
N ILE A 330 -29.49 10.07 2.31
CA ILE A 330 -29.60 8.82 1.56
C ILE A 330 -28.66 7.78 2.19
N ASN A 331 -29.18 6.61 2.55
CA ASN A 331 -28.39 5.49 3.03
C ASN A 331 -28.29 4.40 1.94
N SER A 332 -27.08 4.25 1.40
CA SER A 332 -26.74 3.28 0.35
C SER A 332 -25.93 2.09 0.85
N ASN A 333 -25.76 1.92 2.17
CA ASN A 333 -24.92 0.85 2.70
C ASN A 333 -25.59 -0.52 2.58
N ASP A 334 -24.81 -1.57 2.31
CA ASP A 334 -25.23 -2.96 2.33
C ASP A 334 -25.68 -3.39 3.73
N ASP A 335 -26.97 -3.68 3.88
CA ASP A 335 -27.58 -4.05 5.15
C ASP A 335 -27.46 -5.54 5.49
N VAL A 336 -26.98 -6.37 4.54
CA VAL A 336 -26.67 -7.77 4.81
C VAL A 336 -25.44 -7.88 5.70
N ASN A 337 -24.36 -7.18 5.34
CA ASN A 337 -23.11 -7.17 6.11
C ASN A 337 -23.10 -6.12 7.22
N TYR A 338 -23.98 -5.12 7.16
CA TYR A 338 -24.11 -4.04 8.16
C TYR A 338 -25.59 -3.85 8.56
N PRO A 339 -26.17 -4.77 9.35
CA PRO A 339 -27.60 -4.77 9.68
C PRO A 339 -28.10 -3.48 10.35
N GLU A 340 -27.22 -2.73 11.00
CA GLU A 340 -27.54 -1.42 11.58
C GLU A 340 -27.99 -0.39 10.52
N ASP A 341 -27.62 -0.58 9.25
CA ASP A 341 -28.03 0.29 8.14
C ASP A 341 -29.28 -0.21 7.40
N SER A 342 -29.93 -1.26 7.90
CA SER A 342 -31.20 -1.75 7.35
C SER A 342 -32.30 -0.70 7.42
N PHE A 343 -33.30 -0.82 6.54
CA PHE A 343 -34.41 0.13 6.47
C PHE A 343 -35.20 0.24 7.79
N GLU A 344 -35.33 -0.86 8.52
CA GLU A 344 -36.01 -0.86 9.83
C GLU A 344 -35.20 -0.10 10.89
N GLU A 345 -33.88 -0.23 10.91
CA GLU A 345 -33.02 0.56 11.80
C GLU A 345 -32.96 2.03 11.38
N MET A 346 -33.07 2.33 10.08
CA MET A 346 -33.21 3.72 9.61
C MET A 346 -34.47 4.40 10.16
N LYS A 347 -35.61 3.70 10.20
CA LYS A 347 -36.86 4.21 10.79
C LYS A 347 -36.68 4.53 12.26
N LYS A 348 -36.13 3.59 13.05
CA LYS A 348 -35.84 3.79 14.47
C LYS A 348 -34.91 4.98 14.68
N ARG A 349 -33.82 5.08 13.91
CA ARG A 349 -32.86 6.17 14.03
C ARG A 349 -33.49 7.53 13.73
N ALA A 350 -34.30 7.61 12.67
CA ALA A 350 -34.98 8.84 12.29
C ALA A 350 -35.99 9.30 13.35
N GLU A 351 -36.72 8.36 13.98
CA GLU A 351 -37.63 8.64 15.08
C GLU A 351 -36.88 9.09 16.35
N GLU A 352 -35.83 8.37 16.75
CA GLU A 352 -34.99 8.69 17.91
C GLU A 352 -34.38 10.09 17.82
N LYS A 353 -33.80 10.42 16.66
CA LYS A 353 -33.14 11.72 16.42
C LYS A 353 -34.11 12.78 15.92
N LYS A 354 -35.37 12.42 15.66
CA LYS A 354 -36.41 13.32 15.14
C LYS A 354 -35.94 14.05 13.88
N PHE A 355 -35.46 13.29 12.90
CA PHE A 355 -35.02 13.88 11.63
C PHE A 355 -36.16 14.69 11.01
N ASN A 356 -35.88 15.97 10.76
CA ASN A 356 -36.80 16.95 10.17
C ASN A 356 -36.60 17.09 8.65
N PHE A 357 -35.94 16.10 8.05
CA PHE A 357 -35.66 15.97 6.62
C PHE A 357 -35.91 14.52 6.17
N PRO A 358 -36.21 14.27 4.87
CA PRO A 358 -36.34 12.91 4.35
C PRO A 358 -35.05 12.10 4.53
N TYR A 359 -35.20 10.86 5.02
CA TYR A 359 -34.13 9.88 5.10
C TYR A 359 -34.48 8.67 4.24
N LEU A 360 -33.74 8.51 3.13
CA LEU A 360 -34.09 7.66 2.00
C LEU A 360 -33.19 6.43 1.91
N ARG A 361 -33.74 5.31 1.41
CA ARG A 361 -33.01 4.06 1.20
C ARG A 361 -32.63 3.87 -0.26
N ASP A 362 -31.33 3.75 -0.52
CA ASP A 362 -30.77 3.43 -1.85
C ASP A 362 -30.26 1.98 -1.89
N GLU A 363 -31.21 1.05 -1.96
CA GLU A 363 -30.96 -0.39 -1.85
C GLU A 363 -30.06 -0.95 -2.98
N THR A 364 -30.15 -0.39 -4.19
CA THR A 364 -29.36 -0.82 -5.36
C THR A 364 -27.97 -0.19 -5.40
N GLN A 365 -27.75 0.85 -4.59
CA GLN A 365 -26.55 1.69 -4.58
C GLN A 365 -26.30 2.43 -5.89
N GLU A 366 -27.29 2.47 -6.79
CA GLU A 366 -27.19 3.15 -8.08
C GLU A 366 -27.17 4.66 -7.90
N THR A 367 -27.90 5.19 -6.92
CA THR A 367 -27.90 6.63 -6.62
C THR A 367 -26.53 7.05 -6.10
N ALA A 368 -25.94 6.31 -5.15
CA ALA A 368 -24.58 6.57 -4.68
C ALA A 368 -23.55 6.51 -5.80
N LYS A 369 -23.65 5.52 -6.70
CA LYS A 369 -22.79 5.45 -7.89
C LYS A 369 -22.99 6.66 -8.80
N ALA A 370 -24.22 7.05 -9.11
CA ALA A 370 -24.49 8.17 -10.02
C ALA A 370 -23.92 9.51 -9.51
N TYR A 371 -23.96 9.74 -8.20
CA TYR A 371 -23.34 10.92 -7.57
C TYR A 371 -21.82 10.79 -7.39
N GLY A 372 -21.27 9.59 -7.55
CA GLY A 372 -19.88 9.26 -7.22
C GLY A 372 -19.57 9.47 -5.75
N ALA A 373 -20.55 9.20 -4.89
CA ALA A 373 -20.40 9.21 -3.44
C ALA A 373 -19.57 8.01 -2.99
N THR A 374 -18.71 8.23 -2.00
CA THR A 374 -17.72 7.25 -1.54
C THR A 374 -17.70 7.11 -0.02
N HIS A 375 -18.17 8.11 0.73
CA HIS A 375 -18.11 8.15 2.19
C HIS A 375 -19.45 8.54 2.84
N THR A 376 -19.53 8.35 4.16
CA THR A 376 -20.61 8.81 5.03
C THR A 376 -20.06 9.57 6.26
N PRO A 377 -20.48 10.82 6.52
CA PRO A 377 -21.32 11.65 5.67
C PRO A 377 -20.55 12.23 4.47
N GLU A 378 -21.22 12.39 3.33
CA GLU A 378 -20.69 13.10 2.17
C GLU A 378 -21.77 14.02 1.59
N ILE A 379 -21.44 15.30 1.38
CA ILE A 379 -22.41 16.36 1.16
C ILE A 379 -22.31 16.88 -0.27
N PHE A 380 -23.45 17.01 -0.93
CA PHE A 380 -23.63 17.64 -2.23
C PHE A 380 -24.69 18.74 -2.12
N LEU A 381 -24.29 20.00 -2.27
CA LEU A 381 -25.18 21.17 -2.26
C LEU A 381 -25.43 21.63 -3.69
N PHE A 382 -26.70 21.61 -4.07
CA PHE A 382 -27.18 22.03 -5.37
C PHE A 382 -27.97 23.33 -5.29
N ASP A 383 -27.86 24.16 -6.32
CA ASP A 383 -28.66 25.38 -6.44
C ASP A 383 -30.07 25.14 -6.99
N LYS A 384 -30.79 26.23 -7.27
CA LYS A 384 -32.16 26.23 -7.79
C LYS A 384 -32.28 25.51 -9.13
N ASN A 385 -31.22 25.51 -9.94
CA ASN A 385 -31.16 24.81 -11.23
C ASN A 385 -30.66 23.36 -11.07
N ARG A 386 -30.48 22.89 -9.83
CA ARG A 386 -29.90 21.59 -9.48
C ARG A 386 -28.47 21.41 -10.00
N GLU A 387 -27.69 22.49 -10.08
CA GLU A 387 -26.26 22.40 -10.37
C GLU A 387 -25.46 22.30 -9.08
N LEU A 388 -24.46 21.42 -9.05
CA LEU A 388 -23.61 21.22 -7.88
C LEU A 388 -22.76 22.46 -7.64
N ARG A 389 -22.95 23.11 -6.49
CA ARG A 389 -22.20 24.33 -6.11
C ARG A 389 -21.22 24.09 -4.97
N PHE A 390 -21.48 23.07 -4.14
CA PHE A 390 -20.56 22.68 -3.10
C PHE A 390 -20.52 21.17 -2.87
N HIS A 391 -19.33 20.62 -2.64
CA HIS A 391 -19.12 19.20 -2.30
C HIS A 391 -18.07 19.02 -1.21
N GLY A 392 -18.35 18.15 -0.24
CA GLY A 392 -17.38 17.73 0.78
C GLY A 392 -17.95 17.58 2.18
N LYS A 393 -17.35 18.24 3.19
CA LYS A 393 -17.66 18.09 4.63
C LYS A 393 -18.45 19.27 5.21
N ILE A 394 -19.11 19.06 6.35
CA ILE A 394 -19.96 20.07 7.01
C ILE A 394 -19.13 21.21 7.62
N ASP A 395 -18.10 20.87 8.40
CA ASP A 395 -17.22 21.81 9.10
C ASP A 395 -15.80 21.22 9.29
N ASP A 396 -14.91 21.94 9.99
CA ASP A 396 -13.53 21.52 10.24
C ASP A 396 -13.34 20.63 11.48
N ASN A 397 -14.37 20.37 12.28
CA ASN A 397 -14.26 19.57 13.49
C ASN A 397 -15.50 18.70 13.77
N TRP A 398 -15.44 17.46 13.29
CA TRP A 398 -16.51 16.49 13.52
C TRP A 398 -16.65 16.05 14.98
N GLN A 399 -15.57 16.07 15.77
CA GLN A 399 -15.57 15.50 17.13
C GLN A 399 -16.16 16.44 18.17
N ASP A 400 -15.81 17.73 18.09
CA ASP A 400 -16.18 18.73 19.08
C ASP A 400 -16.82 19.94 18.38
N PRO A 401 -18.16 20.05 18.41
CA PRO A 401 -18.88 21.18 17.83
C PRO A 401 -18.46 22.55 18.38
N SER A 402 -17.96 22.62 19.61
CA SER A 402 -17.53 23.90 20.23
C SER A 402 -16.16 24.38 19.72
N ALA A 403 -15.39 23.47 19.13
CA ALA A 403 -14.06 23.75 18.59
C ALA A 403 -14.07 23.96 17.06
N VAL A 404 -15.25 24.07 16.44
CA VAL A 404 -15.42 24.41 15.03
C VAL A 404 -14.94 25.84 14.78
N LYS A 405 -14.11 26.03 13.76
CA LYS A 405 -13.62 27.35 13.32
C LYS A 405 -14.11 27.71 11.92
N GLN A 406 -14.43 26.73 11.09
CA GLN A 406 -14.92 26.94 9.72
C GLN A 406 -16.17 26.10 9.49
N ASN A 407 -17.27 26.75 9.10
CA ASN A 407 -18.57 26.10 8.88
C ASN A 407 -18.86 25.95 7.39
N TYR A 408 -18.01 25.20 6.67
CA TYR A 408 -18.03 25.14 5.20
C TYR A 408 -19.42 25.05 4.55
N LEU A 409 -20.28 24.15 5.03
CA LEU A 409 -21.62 23.98 4.45
C LEU A 409 -22.53 25.18 4.74
N ARG A 410 -22.47 25.77 5.95
CA ARG A 410 -23.27 26.96 6.28
C ARG A 410 -22.78 28.17 5.52
N ASP A 411 -21.47 28.37 5.48
CA ASP A 411 -20.84 29.47 4.73
C ASP A 411 -21.22 29.38 3.25
N ALA A 412 -21.14 28.18 2.66
CA ALA A 412 -21.56 27.92 1.29
C ALA A 412 -23.07 28.15 1.05
N LEU A 413 -23.93 27.79 2.00
CA LEU A 413 -25.36 28.09 1.93
C LEU A 413 -25.64 29.59 1.96
N ASP A 414 -25.04 30.32 2.91
CA ASP A 414 -25.23 31.76 3.06
C ASP A 414 -24.76 32.51 1.81
N GLU A 415 -23.60 32.14 1.27
CA GLU A 415 -23.07 32.69 0.03
C GLU A 415 -23.97 32.37 -1.17
N LEU A 416 -24.39 31.11 -1.33
CA LEU A 416 -25.27 30.68 -2.41
C LEU A 416 -26.62 31.40 -2.37
N LEU A 417 -27.25 31.47 -1.20
CA LEU A 417 -28.57 32.09 -0.99
C LEU A 417 -28.52 33.62 -1.10
N ALA A 418 -27.35 34.22 -0.93
CA ALA A 418 -27.09 35.64 -1.19
C ALA A 418 -26.72 35.92 -2.65
N GLY A 419 -26.64 34.90 -3.51
CA GLY A 419 -26.23 35.03 -4.91
C GLY A 419 -24.74 35.34 -5.10
N LYS A 420 -23.92 35.05 -4.08
CA LYS A 420 -22.46 35.21 -4.13
C LYS A 420 -21.79 33.93 -4.66
N GLU A 421 -20.55 34.08 -5.11
CA GLU A 421 -19.68 32.94 -5.38
C GLU A 421 -19.29 32.27 -4.06
N ILE A 422 -19.30 30.93 -4.03
CA ILE A 422 -18.96 30.16 -2.85
C ILE A 422 -17.44 30.17 -2.68
N SER A 423 -16.96 30.64 -1.54
CA SER A 423 -15.53 30.88 -1.28
C SER A 423 -14.72 29.57 -1.18
N VAL A 424 -15.32 28.51 -0.64
CA VAL A 424 -14.73 27.17 -0.54
C VAL A 424 -15.71 26.14 -1.11
N PRO A 425 -15.80 26.00 -2.45
CA PRO A 425 -16.81 25.15 -3.08
C PRO A 425 -16.51 23.66 -2.96
N GLU A 426 -15.25 23.28 -2.70
CA GLU A 426 -14.86 21.88 -2.52
C GLU A 426 -13.99 21.70 -1.28
N THR A 427 -14.26 20.62 -0.54
CA THR A 427 -13.43 20.16 0.56
C THR A 427 -13.23 18.65 0.46
N PHE A 428 -12.16 18.12 1.06
CA PHE A 428 -12.00 16.68 1.15
C PHE A 428 -13.06 16.07 2.07
N THR A 429 -13.59 14.90 1.69
CA THR A 429 -14.56 14.16 2.50
C THR A 429 -13.89 13.41 3.65
N ILE A 430 -14.53 13.40 4.83
CA ILE A 430 -14.08 12.64 6.00
C ILE A 430 -15.26 11.78 6.48
N GLY A 431 -15.06 10.47 6.51
CA GLY A 431 -16.10 9.55 6.96
C GLY A 431 -15.71 8.09 6.84
N CYS A 432 -16.64 7.20 7.17
CA CYS A 432 -16.51 5.80 6.79
C CYS A 432 -16.80 5.66 5.29
N THR A 433 -16.20 4.69 4.61
CA THR A 433 -16.60 4.38 3.23
C THR A 433 -18.03 3.84 3.18
N ILE A 434 -18.76 4.14 2.10
CA ILE A 434 -20.01 3.45 1.76
C ILE A 434 -19.76 1.94 1.72
N LYS A 435 -20.72 1.16 2.22
CA LYS A 435 -20.65 -0.31 2.28
C LYS A 435 -21.22 -0.89 0.99
N TRP A 436 -20.38 -1.02 -0.02
CA TRP A 436 -20.79 -1.55 -1.33
C TRP A 436 -21.15 -3.05 -1.27
N LYS A 437 -22.15 -3.45 -2.05
CA LYS A 437 -22.57 -4.84 -2.28
C LYS A 437 -21.60 -5.62 -3.19
#